data_AF-N4WA32-F1
#
_entry.id   AF-N4WA32-F1
#
_cell.length_a   1.000
_cell.length_b   1.000
_cell.length_c   1.000
_cell.angle_alpha   90.00
_cell.angle_beta   90.00
_cell.angle_gamma   90.00
#
_symmetry.space_group_name_H-M   'P 1'
#
loop_
_entity.id
_entity.type
_entity.pdbx_description
1 polymer ?
#
loop_
_entity_poly.entity_id
_entity_poly.type
_entity_poly.pdbx_seq_one_letter_code
_entity_poly.pdbx_strand_id
1 'polypeptide(L)' 'MDVIRESMQLPLDNVLGMLLYAFLFITVAGLLTLAGLKWIPNQLPYAVKSVVVFVVVCISLVIWYQVLIEPAIP' A
#
# COMPACT_ATOMS: atom_id res chain seq x y z
N MET A 1 -17.59 -13.81 -6.15
CA MET A 1 -16.32 -13.47 -5.48
C MET A 1 -15.14 -14.11 -6.19
N ASP A 2 -15.37 -15.19 -6.95
CA ASP A 2 -14.34 -15.90 -7.73
C ASP A 2 -13.86 -15.14 -8.96
N VAL A 3 -14.73 -14.45 -9.71
CA VAL A 3 -14.34 -13.75 -10.95
C VAL A 3 -13.29 -12.65 -10.70
N ILE A 4 -13.38 -11.94 -9.57
CA ILE A 4 -12.39 -10.91 -9.20
C ILE A 4 -11.06 -11.56 -8.80
N ARG A 5 -11.11 -12.71 -8.13
CA ARG A 5 -9.91 -13.44 -7.71
C ARG A 5 -9.18 -14.07 -8.90
N GLU A 6 -9.93 -14.71 -9.80
CA GLU A 6 -9.45 -15.36 -11.01
C GLU A 6 -8.88 -14.35 -12.02
N SER A 7 -9.49 -13.16 -12.13
CA SER A 7 -8.93 -12.06 -12.94
C SER A 7 -7.70 -11.39 -12.32
N MET A 8 -7.49 -11.49 -11.00
CA MET A 8 -6.28 -11.00 -10.31
C MET A 8 -5.12 -11.99 -10.32
N GLN A 9 -5.33 -13.27 -10.66
CA GLN A 9 -4.25 -14.26 -10.76
C GLN A 9 -3.24 -13.90 -11.86
N LEU A 10 -3.71 -13.54 -13.05
CA LEU A 10 -2.87 -13.18 -14.20
C LEU A 10 -1.84 -12.07 -13.91
N PRO A 11 -2.19 -10.95 -13.24
CA PRO A 11 -1.20 -9.94 -12.86
C PRO A 11 -0.39 -10.28 -11.60
N LEU A 12 -0.84 -11.20 -10.75
CA LEU A 12 -0.05 -11.69 -9.59
C LEU A 12 1.04 -12.70 -10.01
N ASP A 13 0.81 -13.44 -11.08
CA ASP A 13 1.77 -14.39 -11.66
C ASP A 13 2.93 -13.71 -12.41
N ASN A 14 2.81 -12.39 -12.65
CA ASN A 14 3.85 -11.58 -13.28
C ASN A 14 4.51 -10.66 -12.25
N VAL A 15 5.85 -10.71 -12.16
CA VAL A 15 6.65 -9.82 -11.30
C VAL A 15 6.30 -8.35 -11.51
N LEU A 16 6.07 -7.94 -12.76
CA LEU A 16 5.72 -6.56 -13.07
C LEU A 16 4.32 -6.18 -12.55
N GLY A 17 3.34 -7.07 -12.65
CA GLY A 17 1.99 -6.83 -12.12
C GLY A 17 1.97 -6.81 -10.59
N MET A 18 2.71 -7.70 -9.96
CA MET A 18 2.93 -7.73 -8.51
C MET A 18 3.53 -6.39 -8.00
N LEU A 19 4.55 -5.86 -8.67
CA LEU A 19 5.16 -4.57 -8.34
C LEU A 19 4.21 -3.39 -8.59
N LEU A 20 3.38 -3.44 -9.64
CA LEU A 20 2.36 -2.42 -9.89
C LEU A 20 1.31 -2.39 -8.77
N TYR A 21 0.88 -3.54 -8.26
CA TYR A 21 0.00 -3.57 -7.09
C TYR A 21 0.67 -3.02 -5.84
N ALA A 22 1.94 -3.36 -5.58
CA ALA A 22 2.69 -2.78 -4.47
C ALA A 22 2.77 -1.25 -4.58
N PHE A 23 3.03 -0.74 -5.78
CA PHE A 23 3.07 0.70 -6.06
C PHE A 23 1.71 1.38 -5.84
N LEU A 24 0.61 0.75 -6.26
CA LEU A 24 -0.74 1.24 -6.01
C LEU A 24 -1.04 1.32 -4.51
N PHE A 25 -0.69 0.29 -3.74
CA PHE A 25 -0.83 0.28 -2.30
C PHE A 25 -0.06 1.41 -1.62
N ILE A 26 1.19 1.63 -2.02
CA ILE A 26 2.03 2.74 -1.50
C ILE A 26 1.42 4.10 -1.87
N THR A 27 0.96 4.25 -3.11
CA THR A 27 0.39 5.51 -3.61
C THR A 27 -0.88 5.89 -2.86
N VAL A 28 -1.80 4.93 -2.68
CA VAL A 28 -3.03 5.15 -1.93
C VAL A 28 -2.73 5.46 -0.47
N ALA A 29 -1.84 4.71 0.18
CA ALA A 29 -1.44 4.94 1.56
C ALA A 29 -0.76 6.31 1.76
N GLY A 30 0.08 6.72 0.81
CA GLY A 30 0.72 8.05 0.80
C GLY A 30 -0.30 9.18 0.65
N LEU A 31 -1.27 9.05 -0.26
CA LEU A 31 -2.34 10.04 -0.44
C LEU A 31 -3.20 10.18 0.81
N LEU A 32 -3.59 9.06 1.43
CA LEU A 32 -4.36 9.07 2.69
C LEU A 32 -3.56 9.73 3.83
N THR A 33 -2.27 9.45 3.93
CA THR A 33 -1.40 10.05 4.95
C THR A 33 -1.24 11.55 4.74
N LEU A 34 -1.04 11.99 3.50
CA LEU A 34 -0.95 13.42 3.16
C LEU A 34 -2.27 14.15 3.46
N ALA A 35 -3.40 13.54 3.11
CA ALA A 35 -4.72 14.08 3.43
C ALA A 35 -4.93 14.20 4.94
N GLY A 36 -4.56 13.18 5.71
CA GLY A 36 -4.65 13.19 7.18
C GLY A 36 -3.72 14.23 7.81
N LEU A 37 -2.46 14.32 7.37
CA LEU A 37 -1.49 15.31 7.85
C LEU A 37 -1.92 16.74 7.54
N LYS A 38 -2.65 16.99 6.44
CA LYS A 38 -3.17 18.31 6.09
C LYS A 38 -4.24 18.80 7.07
N TRP A 39 -4.96 17.89 7.73
CA TRP A 39 -6.01 18.22 8.68
C TRP A 39 -5.51 18.46 10.10
N ILE A 40 -4.20 18.26 10.36
CA ILE A 40 -3.60 18.55 11.66
C ILE A 40 -3.34 20.06 11.76
N PRO A 41 -4.00 20.78 12.68
CA PRO A 41 -3.88 22.23 12.80
C PRO A 41 -2.48 22.67 13.28
N ASN A 42 -1.75 21.83 14.02
CA ASN A 42 -0.39 22.10 14.44
C ASN A 42 0.62 21.55 13.43
N GLN A 43 1.56 22.39 12.98
CA GLN A 43 2.58 21.95 12.03
C GLN A 43 3.60 21.05 12.72
N LEU A 44 3.47 19.74 12.48
CA LEU A 44 4.48 18.78 12.93
C LEU A 44 5.83 19.06 12.26
N PRO A 45 6.95 18.88 12.99
CA PRO A 45 8.29 18.96 12.41
C PRO A 45 8.44 18.03 11.21
N TYR A 46 9.24 18.44 10.22
CA TYR A 46 9.46 17.65 9.00
C TYR A 46 9.93 16.22 9.30
N ALA A 47 10.83 16.05 10.28
CA ALA A 47 11.31 14.75 10.71
C ALA A 47 10.18 13.82 11.16
N VAL A 48 9.21 14.33 11.94
CA VAL A 48 8.06 13.55 12.42
C VAL A 48 7.16 13.16 11.25
N LYS A 49 6.89 14.08 10.33
CA LYS A 49 6.10 13.80 9.11
C LYS A 49 6.75 12.71 8.26
N SER A 50 8.08 12.76 8.09
CA SER A 50 8.83 11.78 7.33
C SER A 50 8.77 10.39 7.97
N VAL A 51 8.92 10.30 9.30
CA VAL A 51 8.77 9.04 10.04
C VAL A 51 7.37 8.48 9.91
N VAL A 52 6.33 9.31 10.02
CA VAL A 52 4.93 8.86 9.85
C VAL A 52 4.71 8.29 8.45
N VAL A 53 5.16 9.00 7.40
CA VAL A 53 5.05 8.51 6.02
C VAL A 53 5.80 7.18 5.85
N PHE A 54 7.03 7.07 6.38
CA PHE A 54 7.80 5.83 6.32
C PHE A 54 7.07 4.66 6.98
N VAL A 55 6.55 4.86 8.19
CA VAL A 55 5.77 3.83 8.92
C VAL A 55 4.54 3.41 8.12
N VAL A 56 3.81 4.36 7.54
CA VAL A 56 2.64 4.04 6.72
C VAL A 56 3.01 3.26 5.45
N VAL A 57 4.13 3.61 4.80
CA VAL A 57 4.64 2.84 3.64
C VAL A 57 4.98 1.40 4.05
N CYS A 58 5.66 1.20 5.17
CA CYS A 58 5.96 -0.13 5.69
C CYS A 58 4.68 -0.93 5.98
N ILE A 59 3.70 -0.32 6.65
CA ILE A 59 2.40 -0.96 6.93
C ILE A 59 1.68 -1.31 5.62
N SER A 60 1.69 -0.40 4.64
CA SER A 60 1.06 -0.63 3.34
C SER A 60 1.65 -1.83 2.61
N LEU A 61 2.98 -1.99 2.65
CA LEU A 61 3.66 -3.17 2.09
C LEU A 61 3.30 -4.47 2.81
N VAL A 62 3.16 -4.44 4.14
CA VAL A 62 2.72 -5.62 4.91
C VAL A 62 1.29 -6.00 4.54
N ILE A 63 0.38 -5.04 4.47
CA ILE A 63 -1.02 -5.27 4.07
C ILE A 63 -1.08 -5.81 2.64
N TRP A 64 -0.33 -5.22 1.71
CA TRP A 64 -0.22 -5.70 0.34
C TRP A 64 0.21 -7.17 0.29
N TYR A 65 1.25 -7.54 1.05
CA TYR A 65 1.73 -8.92 1.11
C TYR A 65 0.66 -9.87 1.66
N GLN A 66 -0.01 -9.53 2.76
CA GLN A 66 -1.04 -10.38 3.36
C GLN A 66 -2.31 -10.51 2.51
N VAL A 67 -2.70 -9.45 1.81
CA VAL A 67 -3.95 -9.43 1.03
C VAL A 67 -3.78 -10.08 -0.33
N LEU A 68 -2.60 -9.95 -0.95
CA LEU A 68 -2.39 -10.39 -2.34
C LEU A 68 -1.40 -11.54 -2.48
N ILE A 69 -0.33 -11.60 -1.68
CA ILE A 69 0.72 -12.63 -1.83
C ILE A 69 0.45 -13.86 -0.97
N GLU A 70 0.19 -13.70 0.33
CA GLU A 70 -0.11 -14.82 1.23
C GLU A 70 -1.24 -15.73 0.69
N PRO A 71 -2.38 -15.21 0.20
CA PRO A 71 -3.44 -16.05 -0.37
C PRO A 71 -3.15 -16.55 -1.80
N ALA A 72 -2.04 -16.15 -2.41
CA ALA A 72 -1.59 -16.60 -3.72
C ALA A 72 -0.46 -17.66 -3.65
N ILE A 73 0.19 -17.82 -2.49
CA ILE A 73 1.12 -18.92 -2.23
C ILE A 73 0.30 -20.14 -1.77
N PRO A 74 0.39 -21.31 -2.43
CA PRO A 74 -0.35 -22.51 -2.06
C PRO A 74 0.07 -23.11 -0.73
#